data_AF-A0AAD4WQM8-F1
#
_entry.id   AF-A0AAD4WQM8-F1
#
_cell.length_a   1.000
_cell.length_b   1.000
_cell.length_c   1.000
_cell.angle_alpha   90.00
_cell.angle_beta   90.00
_cell.angle_gamma   90.00
#
_symmetry.space_group_name_H-M   'P 1'
#
loop_
_entity.id
_entity.type
_entity.pdbx_description
1 polymer ?
#
loop_
_entity_poly.entity_id
_entity_poly.type
_entity_poly.pdbx_seq_one_letter_code
_entity_poly.pdbx_strand_id
1 'polypeptide(L)'
;MSSQQERAELDARARQGQTVVPGGTGGKTLEAQEHFAEGRSKGGQTRKEQIGHEGYQEMGRKGGLSTSDELGGELARGSGGNSHC
;
A
#
# COMPACT_ATOMS: atom_id res chain seq x y z
N MET A 1 -3.11 5.37 -25.24
CA MET A 1 -3.83 6.65 -25.08
C MET A 1 -4.88 6.49 -23.97
N SER A 2 -4.46 6.26 -22.74
CA SER A 2 -5.37 6.27 -21.59
C SER A 2 -4.92 7.34 -20.61
N SER A 3 -5.27 8.59 -20.87
CA SER A 3 -4.59 9.70 -20.19
C SER A 3 -5.47 10.80 -19.64
N GLN A 4 -6.76 10.88 -19.99
CA GLN A 4 -7.63 11.92 -19.44
C GLN A 4 -8.99 11.40 -18.96
N GLN A 5 -9.64 10.53 -19.73
CA GLN A 5 -10.93 9.95 -19.33
C GLN A 5 -10.81 9.05 -18.10
N GLU A 6 -9.79 8.18 -18.06
CA GLU A 6 -9.55 7.30 -16.90
C GLU A 6 -9.20 8.12 -15.64
N ARG A 7 -8.42 9.20 -15.79
CA ARG A 7 -8.13 10.15 -14.70
C ARG A 7 -9.38 10.86 -14.19
N ALA A 8 -10.27 11.29 -15.09
CA ALA A 8 -11.51 11.95 -14.72
C ALA A 8 -12.48 11.01 -13.98
N GLU A 9 -12.57 9.75 -14.39
CA GLU A 9 -13.38 8.73 -13.71
C GLU A 9 -12.84 8.43 -12.31
N LEU A 10 -11.52 8.27 -12.18
CA LEU A 10 -10.88 8.05 -10.88
C LEU A 10 -11.04 9.27 -9.94
N ASP A 11 -10.97 10.50 -10.46
CA ASP A 11 -11.22 11.71 -9.65
C ASP A 11 -12.68 11.79 -9.17
N ALA A 12 -13.66 11.44 -10.03
CA ALA A 12 -15.06 11.40 -9.65
C ALA A 12 -15.32 10.40 -8.50
N ARG A 13 -14.70 9.21 -8.57
CA ARG A 13 -14.75 8.19 -7.52
C ARG A 13 -14.08 8.66 -6.23
N ALA A 14 -12.93 9.34 -6.33
CA ALA A 14 -12.26 9.94 -5.17
C ALA A 14 -13.13 11.00 -4.46
N ARG A 15 -13.85 11.84 -5.22
CA ARG A 15 -14.80 12.83 -4.67
C ARG A 15 -16.00 12.19 -3.95
N GLN A 16 -16.41 11.00 -4.39
CA GLN A 16 -17.43 10.19 -3.71
C GLN A 16 -16.89 9.51 -2.43
N GLY A 17 -15.63 9.75 -2.07
CA GLY A 17 -14.99 9.17 -0.89
C GLY A 17 -14.44 7.77 -1.13
N GLN A 18 -14.40 7.29 -2.38
CA GLN A 18 -13.79 6.01 -2.70
C GLN A 18 -12.26 6.13 -2.72
N THR A 19 -11.57 5.18 -2.12
CA THR A 19 -10.13 5.04 -2.29
C THR A 19 -9.85 4.46 -3.68
N VAL A 20 -9.26 5.26 -4.57
CA VAL A 20 -8.93 4.83 -5.94
C VAL A 20 -7.49 4.35 -6.09
N VAL A 21 -6.63 4.67 -5.11
CA VAL A 21 -5.27 4.12 -4.97
C VAL A 21 -5.14 3.36 -3.65
N PRO A 22 -4.90 2.04 -3.66
CA PRO A 22 -4.70 1.26 -2.44
C PRO A 22 -3.52 1.83 -1.63
N GLY A 23 -3.78 2.20 -0.37
CA GLY A 23 -2.79 2.83 0.53
C GLY A 23 -2.79 4.36 0.58
N GLY A 24 -3.65 5.04 -0.20
CA GLY A 24 -3.79 6.50 -0.23
C GLY A 24 -4.78 7.06 0.78
N THR A 25 -4.52 6.94 2.09
CA THR A 25 -5.47 7.41 3.10
C THR A 25 -5.27 8.91 3.40
N GLY A 26 -6.09 9.77 2.79
CA GLY A 26 -6.26 11.16 3.25
C GLY A 26 -6.75 12.17 2.22
N GLY A 27 -6.55 11.91 0.92
CA GLY A 27 -6.90 12.84 -0.15
C GLY A 27 -8.27 12.56 -0.80
N LYS A 28 -9.08 13.61 -0.99
CA LYS A 28 -10.36 13.54 -1.74
C LYS A 28 -10.20 13.63 -3.27
N THR A 29 -8.97 13.79 -3.75
CA THR A 29 -8.62 13.91 -5.17
C THR A 29 -7.62 12.82 -5.56
N LEU A 30 -7.63 12.44 -6.83
CA LEU A 30 -6.70 11.45 -7.38
C LEU A 30 -5.24 11.88 -7.16
N GLU A 31 -4.94 13.15 -7.45
CA GLU A 31 -3.59 13.69 -7.32
C GLU A 31 -3.06 13.55 -5.89
N ALA A 32 -3.88 13.89 -4.89
CA ALA A 32 -3.48 13.74 -3.49
C ALA A 32 -3.21 12.27 -3.13
N GLN A 33 -4.02 11.34 -3.64
CA GLN A 33 -3.80 9.91 -3.42
C GLN A 33 -2.51 9.40 -4.10
N GLU A 34 -2.19 9.88 -5.31
CA GLU A 34 -0.92 9.61 -6.00
C GLU A 34 0.28 10.10 -5.17
N HIS A 35 0.25 11.34 -4.69
CA HIS A 35 1.32 11.91 -3.85
C HIS A 35 1.52 11.16 -2.53
N PHE A 36 0.42 10.75 -1.86
CA PHE A 36 0.52 9.97 -0.63
C PHE A 36 1.07 8.56 -0.86
N ALA A 37 0.70 7.92 -1.97
CA ALA A 37 1.22 6.60 -2.34
C ALA A 37 2.72 6.67 -2.67
N GLU A 38 3.15 7.72 -3.38
CA GLU A 38 4.56 7.97 -3.68
C GLU A 38 5.37 8.22 -2.40
N GLY A 39 4.88 9.09 -1.51
CA GLY A 39 5.54 9.39 -0.23
C GLY A 39 5.71 8.17 0.66
N ARG A 40 4.71 7.29 0.74
CA ARG A 40 4.79 6.01 1.47
C ARG A 40 5.80 5.05 0.87
N SER A 41 5.82 4.93 -0.46
CA SER A 41 6.75 4.05 -1.17
C SER A 41 8.19 4.47 -0.93
N LYS A 42 8.46 5.78 -1.05
CA LYS A 42 9.78 6.36 -0.75
C LYS A 42 10.16 6.17 0.73
N GLY A 43 9.24 6.45 1.65
CA GLY A 43 9.50 6.25 3.09
C GLY A 43 9.80 4.79 3.46
N GLY A 44 9.11 3.84 2.85
CA GLY A 44 9.39 2.40 3.02
C GLY A 44 10.75 2.00 2.47
N GLN A 45 11.13 2.52 1.30
CA GLN A 45 12.46 2.29 0.71
C GLN A 45 13.58 2.87 1.59
N THR A 46 13.46 4.12 2.03
CA THR A 46 14.43 4.72 2.95
C THR A 46 14.55 3.92 4.25
N ARG A 47 13.43 3.45 4.79
CA ARG A 47 13.45 2.61 5.99
C ARG A 47 14.15 1.28 5.74
N LYS A 48 13.92 0.65 4.58
CA LYS A 48 14.60 -0.58 4.15
C LYS A 48 16.11 -0.39 4.01
N GLU A 49 16.55 0.75 3.49
CA GLU A 49 17.99 1.08 3.37
C GLU A 49 18.64 1.25 4.76
N GLN A 50 17.96 1.90 5.70
CA GLN A 50 18.49 2.15 7.05
C GLN A 50 18.65 0.87 7.89
N ILE A 51 17.70 -0.07 7.82
CA ILE A 51 17.68 -1.27 8.67
C ILE A 51 18.08 -2.55 7.93
N GLY A 52 18.38 -2.43 6.64
CA GLY A 52 18.67 -3.55 5.76
C GLY A 52 17.42 -4.37 5.37
N HIS A 53 17.62 -5.29 4.43
CA HIS A 53 16.54 -6.12 3.90
C HIS A 53 15.91 -7.03 4.95
N GLU A 54 16.74 -7.67 5.78
CA GLU A 54 16.30 -8.62 6.83
C GLU A 54 15.49 -7.92 7.91
N GLY A 55 15.97 -6.78 8.42
CA GLY A 55 15.25 -5.97 9.40
C GLY A 55 13.92 -5.43 8.87
N TYR A 56 13.86 -5.08 7.59
CA TYR A 56 12.61 -4.65 6.94
C TYR A 56 11.61 -5.79 6.79
N GLN A 57 12.08 -6.99 6.44
CA GLN A 57 11.23 -8.18 6.33
C GLN A 57 10.68 -8.61 7.69
N GLU A 58 11.50 -8.59 8.75
CA GLU A 58 11.06 -8.91 10.11
C GLU A 58 10.00 -7.92 10.60
N MET A 59 10.18 -6.63 10.35
CA MET A 59 9.22 -5.58 10.71
C MET A 59 7.89 -5.74 9.97
N GLY A 60 7.93 -6.08 8.67
CA GLY A 60 6.72 -6.38 7.91
C GLY A 60 5.98 -7.61 8.42
N ARG A 61 6.71 -8.67 8.78
CA ARG A 61 6.13 -9.87 9.41
C ARG A 61 5.50 -9.56 10.76
N LYS A 62 6.19 -8.82 11.63
CA LYS A 62 5.67 -8.41 12.94
C LYS A 62 4.43 -7.51 12.83
N GLY A 63 4.44 -6.53 11.91
CA GLY A 63 3.27 -5.67 11.68
C GLY A 63 2.03 -6.44 11.19
N GLY A 64 2.21 -7.44 10.32
CA GLY A 64 1.13 -8.33 9.88
C GLY A 64 0.57 -9.20 11.01
N LEU A 65 1.42 -9.65 11.94
CA LEU A 65 1.01 -10.43 13.11
C LEU A 65 0.27 -9.57 14.14
N SER A 66 0.75 -8.35 14.42
CA SER A 66 0.06 -7.41 15.32
C SER A 66 -1.35 -7.04 14.87
N THR A 67 -1.66 -7.16 13.58
CA THR A 67 -3.01 -6.94 13.04
C THR A 67 -3.87 -8.22 13.11
N SER A 68 -3.24 -9.40 13.16
CA SER A 68 -3.92 -10.70 13.20
C SER A 68 -4.34 -11.12 14.62
N ASP A 69 -3.68 -10.60 15.66
CA ASP A 69 -4.03 -10.90 17.06
C ASP A 69 -5.34 -10.21 17.52
N GLU A 70 -5.81 -9.17 16.82
CA GLU A 70 -7.06 -8.45 17.17
C GLU A 70 -8.29 -8.91 16.36
N LEU A 71 -8.10 -9.63 15.25
CA LEU A 71 -9.18 -10.21 14.44
C LEU A 71 -8.76 -11.60 13.95
N GLY A 72 -9.35 -12.63 14.56
CA GLY A 72 -9.04 -14.03 14.33
C GLY A 72 -8.83 -14.42 12.87
N GLY A 73 -7.59 -14.80 12.56
CA GLY A 73 -7.30 -16.18 12.18
C GLY A 73 -7.89 -16.71 10.88
N GLU A 74 -7.65 -16.05 9.75
CA GLU A 74 -7.37 -16.68 8.45
C GLU A 74 -6.93 -15.57 7.49
N LEU A 75 -6.03 -15.87 6.54
CA LEU A 75 -5.42 -14.94 5.55
C LEU A 75 -4.02 -14.36 5.87
N ALA A 76 -3.25 -14.95 6.77
CA ALA A 76 -1.78 -14.74 6.81
C ALA A 76 -1.02 -15.80 5.98
N ARG A 77 -1.60 -16.28 4.87
CA ARG A 77 -0.92 -17.18 3.92
C ARG A 77 -1.01 -16.60 2.52
N GLY A 78 0.13 -16.12 2.02
CA GLY A 78 0.37 -16.01 0.59
C GLY A 78 0.46 -14.60 0.04
N SER A 79 1.60 -13.95 0.27
CA SER A 79 2.30 -13.20 -0.78
C SER A 79 3.77 -13.04 -0.40
N GLY A 80 4.44 -14.18 -0.20
CA GLY A 80 5.87 -14.31 -0.41
C GLY A 80 6.05 -14.90 -1.80
N GLY A 81 6.40 -14.06 -2.77
CA GLY A 81 6.78 -14.52 -4.09
C GLY A 81 8.01 -15.42 -4.02
N ASN A 82 8.01 -16.42 -4.91
CA ASN A 82 9.10 -17.32 -5.27
C ASN A 82 9.39 -18.48 -4.30
N SER A 83 8.65 -19.58 -4.47
CA SER A 83 9.20 -20.93 -4.28
C SER A 83 9.30 -21.60 -5.64
N HIS A 84 10.51 -22.01 -5.98
CA HIS A 84 10.89 -22.78 -7.15
C HIS A 84 10.22 -24.16 -7.12
N CYS A 85 9.28 -24.42 -8.04
CA CYS A 85 8.97 -25.74 -8.63
C CYS A 85 8.00 -25.59 -9.81
#